data_AF-A0A3A5V148-F1
#
_entry.id   AF-A0A3A5V148-F1
#
_cell.length_a   1.000
_cell.length_b   1.000
_cell.length_c   1.000
_cell.angle_alpha   90.00
_cell.angle_beta   90.00
_cell.angle_gamma   90.00
#
_symmetry.space_group_name_H-M   'P 1'
#
loop_
_entity.id
_entity.type
_entity.pdbx_description
1 polymer ?
#
loop_
_entity_poly.entity_id
_entity_poly.type
_entity_poly.pdbx_seq_one_letter_code
_entity_poly.pdbx_strand_id
1 'polypeptide(L)'
;MPEEPENWWEVTPEGDVKSDPDSPKPIVIRGFQREGDQWVSKAKEETDGSSDDSAERSDYDKQKIGATALFLLSFIFGDWWWDGSNGLGALINSIESITYMPGSLTGSYEFWTSQAGFNPLDAILITTAWMLWDISTLVFSLGFVLCWWGWSLNNKTEANRILNGKKSYKFLLYFSVVLISMDILSYTVWSGLLGVIEWPFDFIEWHFWQGVAILAAIGLNPDNDLWGRFTSQSVKE
;
A
#
# COMPACT_ATOMS: atom_id res chain seq x y z
N MET A 1 23.73 -7.27 48.44
CA MET A 1 22.53 -6.43 48.46
C MET A 1 22.36 -5.90 47.04
N PRO A 2 21.27 -6.24 46.33
CA PRO A 2 21.07 -5.79 44.96
C PRO A 2 20.57 -4.33 44.97
N GLU A 3 21.21 -3.49 44.15
CA GLU A 3 20.85 -2.09 43.94
C GLU A 3 19.50 -2.01 43.19
N GLU A 4 18.58 -1.21 43.71
CA GLU A 4 17.27 -0.94 43.11
C GLU A 4 17.43 -0.06 41.85
N PRO A 5 16.59 -0.25 40.81
CA PRO A 5 16.68 0.55 39.58
C PRO A 5 16.20 1.99 39.81
N GLU A 6 17.05 2.96 39.46
CA GLU A 6 16.77 4.39 39.58
C GLU A 6 15.52 4.80 38.77
N ASN A 7 14.55 5.36 39.49
CA ASN A 7 13.35 5.99 38.94
C ASN A 7 13.73 7.33 38.28
N TRP A 8 13.75 7.38 36.95
CA TRP A 8 14.19 8.53 36.15
C TRP A 8 13.18 9.71 36.08
N TRP A 9 12.16 9.71 36.94
CA TRP A 9 11.11 10.74 36.98
C TRP A 9 11.12 11.60 38.25
N GLU A 10 12.16 11.51 39.08
CA GLU A 10 12.33 12.44 40.20
C GLU A 10 12.85 13.80 39.72
N VAL A 11 11.95 14.78 39.72
CA VAL A 11 12.26 16.20 39.49
C VAL A 11 12.70 16.81 40.82
N THR A 12 13.97 17.23 40.92
CA THR A 12 14.42 18.15 41.97
C THR A 12 14.26 19.59 41.48
N PRO A 13 13.49 20.45 42.17
CA PRO A 13 13.44 21.88 41.89
C PRO A 13 14.20 22.66 42.95
N GLU A 14 15.18 23.47 42.56
CA GLU A 14 15.73 24.65 43.29
C GLU A 14 16.76 25.30 42.35
N GLY A 15 16.49 26.45 41.72
CA GLY A 15 16.71 27.82 42.26
C GLY A 15 18.14 28.28 41.89
N ASP A 16 18.46 29.39 41.20
CA ASP A 16 17.77 30.66 40.98
C ASP A 16 18.21 31.35 39.66
N VAL A 17 17.18 31.70 38.88
CA VAL A 17 16.93 32.86 38.00
C VAL A 17 18.06 33.88 37.71
N LYS A 18 18.32 34.11 36.41
CA LYS A 18 18.13 35.44 35.79
C LYS A 18 17.63 35.34 34.35
N SER A 19 16.44 35.88 34.18
CA SER A 19 15.51 35.87 33.06
C SER A 19 15.88 36.84 31.93
N ASP A 20 15.66 36.39 30.69
CA ASP A 20 15.18 37.23 29.58
C ASP A 20 13.94 36.49 28.99
N PRO A 21 12.72 37.06 28.95
CA PRO A 21 11.51 36.25 29.06
C PRO A 21 10.84 35.81 27.75
N ASP A 22 11.34 36.20 26.56
CA ASP A 22 10.56 36.08 25.31
C ASP A 22 11.20 35.25 24.18
N SER A 23 11.97 34.21 24.49
CA SER A 23 12.32 33.22 23.48
C SER A 23 12.54 31.82 24.05
N PRO A 24 11.68 30.82 23.73
CA PRO A 24 12.00 29.45 24.06
C PRO A 24 13.17 29.01 23.18
N LYS A 25 14.35 28.86 23.80
CA LYS A 25 15.50 28.19 23.16
C LYS A 25 15.08 26.78 22.75
N PRO A 26 15.35 26.34 21.52
CA PRO A 26 14.95 25.02 21.07
C PRO A 26 15.69 23.96 21.88
N ILE A 27 14.93 23.11 22.54
CA ILE A 27 15.41 21.91 23.23
C ILE A 27 15.94 20.98 22.13
N VAL A 28 17.26 20.78 22.11
CA VAL A 28 17.90 19.80 21.22
C VAL A 28 17.67 18.41 21.82
N ILE A 29 16.57 17.77 21.42
CA ILE A 29 16.32 16.35 21.69
C ILE A 29 17.11 15.55 20.64
N ARG A 30 18.26 14.98 21.02
CA ARG A 30 18.92 13.95 20.20
C ARG A 30 18.13 12.65 20.30
N GLY A 31 17.25 12.41 19.35
CA GLY A 31 16.51 11.16 19.24
C GLY A 31 15.88 11.00 17.86
N PHE A 32 16.34 9.97 17.13
CA PHE A 32 15.78 9.42 15.88
C PHE A 32 15.29 10.43 14.83
N GLN A 33 16.20 10.78 13.91
CA GLN A 33 15.85 11.36 12.62
C GLN A 33 14.92 10.40 11.87
N ARG A 34 13.65 10.81 11.64
CA ARG A 34 12.74 10.08 10.75
C ARG A 34 13.26 10.27 9.32
N GLU A 35 13.24 9.22 8.51
CA GLU A 35 13.60 9.25 7.07
C GLU A 35 12.83 10.31 6.25
N GLY A 36 11.75 10.88 6.78
CA GLY A 36 11.01 12.00 6.18
C GLY A 36 11.61 13.39 6.46
N ASP A 37 12.42 13.55 7.50
CA ASP A 37 12.98 14.85 7.88
C ASP A 37 14.18 15.21 7.00
N GLN A 38 14.85 14.22 6.39
CA GLN A 38 15.99 14.40 5.49
C GLN A 38 15.62 15.18 4.21
N TRP A 39 14.37 15.05 3.74
CA TRP A 39 13.85 15.79 2.59
C TRP A 39 13.40 17.22 2.95
N VAL A 40 12.91 17.42 4.17
CA VAL A 40 12.44 18.72 4.67
C VAL A 40 13.61 19.63 5.07
N SER A 41 14.72 19.05 5.55
CA SER A 41 15.96 19.79 5.81
C SER A 41 16.70 20.16 4.53
N LYS A 42 16.76 19.26 3.53
CA LYS A 42 17.34 19.56 2.21
C LYS A 42 16.65 20.73 1.51
N ALA A 43 15.31 20.75 1.52
CA ALA A 43 14.53 21.82 0.91
C ALA A 43 14.69 23.20 1.59
N LYS A 44 15.23 23.26 2.82
CA LYS A 44 15.51 24.52 3.53
C LYS A 44 16.96 24.99 3.39
N GLU A 45 17.89 24.11 3.05
CA GLU A 45 19.31 24.45 2.88
C GLU A 45 19.70 24.66 1.40
N GLU A 46 18.97 24.09 0.43
CA GLU A 46 19.28 24.19 -1.00
C GLU A 46 18.57 25.37 -1.69
N THR A 47 18.85 26.59 -1.23
CA THR A 47 18.63 27.80 -2.07
C THR A 47 19.81 28.02 -3.05
N ASP A 48 20.72 27.05 -3.17
CA ASP A 48 21.91 27.15 -4.02
C ASP A 48 22.35 25.76 -4.55
N GLY A 49 21.67 25.24 -5.59
CA GLY A 49 22.04 23.93 -6.20
C GLY A 49 20.97 23.26 -7.08
N SER A 50 20.56 23.92 -8.17
CA SER A 50 19.35 23.58 -8.96
C SER A 50 19.57 22.63 -10.17
N SER A 51 19.90 21.35 -9.99
CA SER A 51 19.77 20.41 -11.15
C SER A 51 19.36 18.97 -10.84
N ASP A 52 19.91 18.30 -9.83
CA ASP A 52 19.65 16.85 -9.61
C ASP A 52 18.25 16.55 -9.05
N ASP A 53 17.79 17.28 -8.03
CA ASP A 53 16.47 17.06 -7.39
C ASP A 53 15.29 17.28 -8.38
N SER A 54 15.51 18.03 -9.46
CA SER A 54 14.50 18.28 -10.49
C SER A 54 14.35 17.11 -11.48
N ALA A 55 15.44 16.41 -11.76
CA ALA A 55 15.47 15.30 -12.70
C ALA A 55 14.85 14.03 -12.07
N GLU A 56 15.27 13.67 -10.84
CA GLU A 56 14.70 12.55 -10.09
C GLU A 56 13.19 12.71 -9.90
N ARG A 57 12.74 13.94 -9.64
CA ARG A 57 11.32 14.27 -9.51
C ARG A 57 10.57 14.13 -10.83
N SER A 58 11.15 14.61 -11.94
CA SER A 58 10.53 14.47 -13.26
C SER A 58 10.33 13.02 -13.65
N ASP A 59 11.28 12.15 -13.31
CA ASP A 59 11.20 10.73 -13.63
C ASP A 59 10.20 9.98 -12.75
N TYR A 60 10.11 10.31 -11.45
CA TYR A 60 9.03 9.81 -10.60
C TYR A 60 7.64 10.23 -11.09
N ASP A 61 7.46 11.47 -11.53
CA ASP A 61 6.16 11.92 -12.07
C ASP A 61 5.78 11.16 -13.35
N LYS A 62 6.72 10.90 -14.26
CA LYS A 62 6.50 10.07 -15.46
C LYS A 62 6.13 8.64 -15.08
N GLN A 63 6.85 8.04 -14.14
CA GLN A 63 6.57 6.69 -13.63
C GLN A 63 5.18 6.62 -13.01
N LYS A 64 4.82 7.59 -12.17
CA LYS A 64 3.50 7.68 -11.53
C LYS A 64 2.37 7.81 -12.56
N ILE A 65 2.57 8.61 -13.61
CA ILE A 65 1.63 8.71 -14.73
C ILE A 65 1.49 7.36 -15.45
N GLY A 66 2.62 6.70 -15.77
CA GLY A 66 2.63 5.39 -16.43
C GLY A 66 1.91 4.31 -15.62
N ALA A 67 2.22 4.23 -14.32
CA ALA A 67 1.54 3.33 -13.38
C ALA A 67 0.03 3.60 -13.33
N THR A 68 -0.37 4.87 -13.30
CA THR A 68 -1.78 5.26 -13.27
C THR A 68 -2.48 4.91 -14.58
N ALA A 69 -1.83 5.13 -15.72
CA ALA A 69 -2.37 4.74 -17.02
C ALA A 69 -2.56 3.22 -17.11
N LEU A 70 -1.58 2.43 -16.62
CA LEU A 70 -1.67 0.98 -16.58
C LEU A 70 -2.83 0.50 -15.70
N PHE A 71 -3.00 1.11 -14.52
CA PHE A 71 -4.15 0.84 -13.66
C PHE A 71 -5.46 1.19 -14.35
N LEU A 72 -5.58 2.36 -14.97
CA LEU A 72 -6.82 2.77 -15.66
C LEU A 72 -7.18 1.84 -16.82
N LEU A 73 -6.18 1.33 -17.56
CA LEU A 73 -6.41 0.34 -18.60
C LEU A 73 -6.98 -0.96 -18.01
N SER A 74 -6.36 -1.48 -16.94
CA SER A 74 -6.88 -2.66 -16.25
C SER A 74 -8.27 -2.41 -15.67
N PHE A 75 -8.49 -1.24 -15.06
CA PHE A 75 -9.77 -0.87 -14.47
C PHE A 75 -10.89 -0.83 -15.52
N ILE A 76 -10.66 -0.19 -16.68
CA ILE A 76 -11.71 0.02 -17.68
C ILE A 76 -12.00 -1.25 -18.49
N PHE A 77 -10.96 -2.00 -18.85
CA PHE A 77 -11.11 -3.13 -19.79
C PHE A 77 -11.08 -4.49 -19.11
N GLY A 78 -10.55 -4.57 -17.89
CA GLY A 78 -10.38 -5.83 -17.20
C GLY A 78 -11.66 -6.40 -16.66
N ASP A 79 -11.79 -7.72 -16.71
CA ASP A 79 -12.81 -8.43 -15.95
C ASP A 79 -12.31 -8.58 -14.51
N TRP A 80 -12.98 -7.89 -13.60
CA TRP A 80 -12.57 -7.83 -12.19
C TRP A 80 -13.38 -8.75 -11.29
N TRP A 81 -14.51 -9.27 -11.79
CA TRP A 81 -15.52 -9.98 -11.00
C TRP A 81 -15.89 -11.34 -11.58
N TRP A 82 -15.22 -11.77 -12.65
CA TRP A 82 -15.42 -13.05 -13.34
C TRP A 82 -16.82 -13.24 -13.94
N ASP A 83 -17.58 -12.15 -14.00
CA ASP A 83 -18.89 -12.04 -14.64
C ASP A 83 -18.84 -11.09 -15.85
N GLY A 84 -17.64 -10.62 -16.21
CA GLY A 84 -17.40 -9.61 -17.24
C GLY A 84 -17.50 -8.17 -16.73
N SER A 85 -17.77 -7.94 -15.44
CA SER A 85 -17.86 -6.60 -14.88
C SER A 85 -16.50 -5.93 -14.83
N ASN A 86 -16.46 -4.69 -15.30
CA ASN A 86 -15.28 -3.84 -15.35
C ASN A 86 -15.58 -2.45 -14.78
N GLY A 87 -14.53 -1.68 -14.55
CA GLY A 87 -14.58 -0.27 -14.17
C GLY A 87 -15.54 0.02 -13.03
N LEU A 88 -16.49 0.93 -13.30
CA LEU A 88 -17.50 1.33 -12.32
C LEU A 88 -18.49 0.21 -11.98
N GLY A 89 -18.78 -0.71 -12.90
CA GLY A 89 -19.64 -1.86 -12.62
C GLY A 89 -19.01 -2.78 -11.59
N ALA A 90 -17.75 -3.16 -11.81
CA ALA A 90 -16.97 -3.93 -10.83
C ALA A 90 -16.78 -3.19 -9.50
N LEU A 91 -16.65 -1.86 -9.52
CA LEU A 91 -16.58 -1.06 -8.31
C LEU A 91 -17.88 -1.11 -7.50
N ILE A 92 -19.03 -1.04 -8.17
CA ILE A 92 -20.35 -1.17 -7.53
C ILE A 92 -20.49 -2.57 -6.92
N ASN A 93 -20.19 -3.64 -7.67
CA ASN A 93 -20.23 -5.01 -7.15
C ASN A 93 -19.32 -5.18 -5.94
N SER A 94 -18.13 -4.58 -5.97
CA SER A 94 -17.18 -4.59 -4.85
C SER A 94 -17.74 -3.90 -3.58
N ILE A 95 -18.45 -2.78 -3.75
CA ILE A 95 -19.16 -2.10 -2.64
C ILE A 95 -20.31 -2.97 -2.14
N GLU A 96 -21.11 -3.54 -3.04
CA GLU A 96 -22.21 -4.43 -2.68
C GLU A 96 -21.72 -5.65 -1.90
N SER A 97 -20.62 -6.28 -2.33
CA SER A 97 -20.00 -7.40 -1.62
C SER A 97 -19.68 -7.05 -0.17
N ILE A 98 -19.14 -5.86 0.11
CA ILE A 98 -18.91 -5.39 1.49
C ILE A 98 -20.21 -5.29 2.28
N THR A 99 -21.29 -4.80 1.66
CA THR A 99 -22.57 -4.65 2.35
C THR A 99 -23.24 -5.99 2.66
N TYR A 100 -23.11 -6.98 1.77
CA TYR A 100 -23.67 -8.32 1.94
C TYR A 100 -22.69 -9.30 2.61
N MET A 101 -21.47 -8.86 2.91
CA MET A 101 -20.36 -9.68 3.40
C MET A 101 -20.71 -10.55 4.60
N PRO A 102 -21.41 -10.06 5.65
CA PRO A 102 -21.73 -10.91 6.80
C PRO A 102 -22.57 -12.15 6.43
N GLY A 103 -23.54 -11.97 5.52
CA GLY A 103 -24.36 -13.07 5.02
C GLY A 103 -23.57 -13.98 4.09
N SER A 104 -22.79 -13.39 3.17
CA SER A 104 -21.96 -14.13 2.21
C SER A 104 -20.86 -14.97 2.89
N LEU A 105 -20.26 -14.47 3.98
CA LEU A 105 -19.29 -15.21 4.79
C LEU A 105 -19.91 -16.46 5.40
N THR A 106 -21.12 -16.32 5.97
CA THR A 106 -21.82 -17.44 6.59
C THR A 106 -22.24 -18.46 5.53
N GLY A 107 -22.83 -18.00 4.43
CA GLY A 107 -23.25 -18.87 3.33
C GLY A 107 -22.07 -19.58 2.64
N SER A 108 -20.97 -18.88 2.40
CA SER A 108 -19.74 -19.46 1.84
C SER A 108 -19.14 -20.49 2.78
N TYR A 109 -19.03 -20.19 4.07
CA TYR A 109 -18.55 -21.14 5.06
C TYR A 109 -19.41 -22.41 5.11
N GLU A 110 -20.73 -22.26 5.13
CA GLU A 110 -21.67 -23.39 5.09
C GLU A 110 -21.54 -24.18 3.79
N PHE A 111 -21.39 -23.51 2.65
CA PHE A 111 -21.18 -24.16 1.36
C PHE A 111 -19.91 -25.02 1.35
N TRP A 112 -18.77 -24.45 1.77
CA TRP A 112 -17.50 -25.16 1.76
C TRP A 112 -17.47 -26.35 2.74
N THR A 113 -18.09 -26.21 3.91
CA THR A 113 -18.11 -27.28 4.91
C THR A 113 -19.14 -28.37 4.59
N SER A 114 -20.33 -28.00 4.12
CA SER A 114 -21.43 -28.95 3.91
C SER A 114 -21.44 -29.61 2.53
N GLN A 115 -21.13 -28.85 1.47
CA GLN A 115 -21.20 -29.34 0.10
C GLN A 115 -19.86 -29.85 -0.39
N ALA A 116 -18.80 -29.08 -0.16
CA ALA A 116 -17.45 -29.45 -0.59
C ALA A 116 -16.70 -30.32 0.44
N GLY A 117 -17.19 -30.41 1.68
CA GLY A 117 -16.65 -31.29 2.71
C GLY A 117 -15.32 -30.83 3.31
N PHE A 118 -14.97 -29.55 3.16
CA PHE A 118 -13.76 -29.00 3.78
C PHE A 118 -13.90 -28.93 5.30
N ASN A 119 -12.77 -29.05 6.00
CA ASN A 119 -12.76 -28.76 7.42
C ASN A 119 -13.03 -27.25 7.67
N PRO A 120 -13.44 -26.86 8.89
CA PRO A 120 -13.78 -25.47 9.18
C PRO A 120 -12.67 -24.45 8.91
N LEU A 121 -11.40 -24.79 9.13
CA LEU A 121 -10.28 -23.88 8.93
C LEU A 121 -10.03 -23.64 7.43
N ASP A 122 -10.06 -24.71 6.65
CA ASP A 122 -9.93 -24.68 5.19
C ASP A 122 -11.05 -23.85 4.56
N ALA A 123 -12.30 -24.04 5.03
CA ALA A 123 -13.45 -23.26 4.59
C ALA A 123 -13.31 -21.76 4.88
N ILE A 124 -12.83 -21.40 6.08
CA ILE A 124 -12.57 -19.98 6.45
C ILE A 124 -11.49 -19.38 5.57
N LEU A 125 -10.41 -20.13 5.29
CA LEU A 125 -9.31 -19.68 4.45
C LEU A 125 -9.78 -19.38 3.02
N ILE A 126 -10.49 -20.33 2.38
CA ILE A 126 -11.03 -20.16 1.03
C ILE A 126 -12.01 -18.99 0.99
N THR A 127 -12.92 -18.92 1.95
CA THR A 127 -13.89 -17.82 2.06
C THR A 127 -13.17 -16.47 2.15
N THR A 128 -12.13 -16.36 2.98
CA THR A 128 -11.38 -15.11 3.15
C THR A 128 -10.64 -14.72 1.88
N ALA A 129 -10.02 -15.68 1.18
CA ALA A 129 -9.33 -15.43 -0.09
C ALA A 129 -10.29 -14.91 -1.16
N TRP A 130 -11.45 -15.54 -1.34
CA TRP A 130 -12.49 -15.08 -2.26
C TRP A 130 -12.97 -13.66 -1.93
N MET A 131 -13.25 -13.40 -0.66
CA MET A 131 -13.68 -12.07 -0.21
C MET A 131 -12.63 -10.97 -0.48
N LEU A 132 -11.34 -11.29 -0.35
CA LEU A 132 -10.27 -10.34 -0.67
C LEU A 132 -10.25 -9.99 -2.17
N TRP A 133 -10.57 -10.95 -3.04
CA TRP A 133 -10.73 -10.72 -4.47
C TRP A 133 -11.96 -9.87 -4.80
N ASP A 134 -13.11 -10.14 -4.18
CA ASP A 134 -14.33 -9.34 -4.36
C ASP A 134 -14.13 -7.85 -4.05
N ILE A 135 -13.35 -7.55 -3.00
CA ILE A 135 -13.09 -6.17 -2.57
C ILE A 135 -11.90 -5.52 -3.31
N SER A 136 -11.14 -6.30 -4.11
CA SER A 136 -9.88 -5.84 -4.69
C SER A 136 -10.07 -4.61 -5.59
N THR A 137 -11.12 -4.59 -6.41
CA THR A 137 -11.46 -3.45 -7.29
C THR A 137 -11.61 -2.16 -6.50
N LEU A 138 -12.37 -2.19 -5.39
CA LEU A 138 -12.55 -1.03 -4.53
C LEU A 138 -11.24 -0.62 -3.86
N VAL A 139 -10.49 -1.58 -3.31
CA VAL A 139 -9.24 -1.33 -2.61
C VAL A 139 -8.20 -0.68 -3.54
N PHE A 140 -8.02 -1.23 -4.74
CA PHE A 140 -7.11 -0.65 -5.74
C PHE A 140 -7.60 0.72 -6.20
N SER A 141 -8.89 0.86 -6.57
CA SER A 141 -9.43 2.15 -7.02
C SER A 141 -9.23 3.26 -5.99
N LEU A 142 -9.61 3.00 -4.73
CA LEU A 142 -9.44 3.96 -3.64
C LEU A 142 -7.96 4.20 -3.37
N GLY A 143 -7.14 3.15 -3.30
CA GLY A 143 -5.71 3.28 -3.05
C GLY A 143 -4.99 4.14 -4.10
N PHE A 144 -5.30 3.97 -5.39
CA PHE A 144 -4.75 4.79 -6.47
C PHE A 144 -5.18 6.26 -6.32
N VAL A 145 -6.46 6.53 -6.08
CA VAL A 145 -6.95 7.90 -5.82
C VAL A 145 -6.18 8.53 -4.65
N LEU A 146 -5.94 7.79 -3.58
CA LEU A 146 -5.22 8.28 -2.41
C LEU A 146 -3.73 8.45 -2.64
N CYS A 147 -3.11 7.68 -3.54
CA CYS A 147 -1.73 7.91 -3.97
C CYS A 147 -1.56 9.25 -4.71
N TRP A 148 -2.63 9.76 -5.34
CA TRP A 148 -2.65 11.06 -6.03
C TRP A 148 -3.06 12.22 -5.12
N TRP A 149 -4.09 12.01 -4.31
CA TRP A 149 -4.69 13.04 -3.50
C TRP A 149 -4.00 13.19 -2.14
N GLY A 150 -3.51 12.09 -1.57
CA GLY A 150 -3.08 11.96 -0.18
C GLY A 150 -4.26 11.70 0.76
N TRP A 151 -4.09 10.84 1.77
CA TRP A 151 -5.13 10.46 2.74
C TRP A 151 -5.43 11.51 3.85
N SER A 152 -4.70 12.63 3.93
CA SER A 152 -4.77 13.53 5.12
C SER A 152 -5.49 14.87 4.88
N LEU A 153 -6.13 15.38 5.93
CA LEU A 153 -6.63 16.77 6.01
C LEU A 153 -5.52 17.83 5.83
N ASN A 154 -4.25 17.45 6.02
CA ASN A 154 -3.11 18.36 5.90
C ASN A 154 -2.38 18.25 4.54
N ASN A 155 -3.10 17.98 3.45
CA ASN A 155 -2.56 17.89 2.08
C ASN A 155 -2.34 19.26 1.40
N LYS A 156 -2.30 20.35 2.17
CA LYS A 156 -2.22 21.71 1.61
C LYS A 156 -0.89 21.97 0.91
N THR A 157 0.17 21.27 1.30
CA THR A 157 1.49 21.33 0.66
C THR A 157 1.74 20.11 -0.18
N GLU A 158 2.48 20.30 -1.27
CA GLU A 158 2.83 19.23 -2.19
C GLU A 158 3.68 18.13 -1.51
N ALA A 159 4.60 18.52 -0.62
CA ALA A 159 5.38 17.58 0.19
C ALA A 159 4.48 16.67 1.05
N ASN A 160 3.42 17.19 1.65
CA ASN A 160 2.48 16.38 2.43
C ASN A 160 1.66 15.45 1.53
N ARG A 161 1.29 15.89 0.32
CA ARG A 161 0.60 15.03 -0.67
C ARG A 161 1.47 13.83 -1.06
N ILE A 162 2.77 14.07 -1.33
CA ILE A 162 3.72 13.02 -1.67
C ILE A 162 3.89 12.04 -0.50
N LEU A 163 4.11 12.55 0.72
CA LEU A 163 4.26 11.72 1.92
C LEU A 163 3.04 10.84 2.18
N ASN A 164 1.83 11.40 2.04
CA ASN A 164 0.60 10.65 2.23
C ASN A 164 0.35 9.66 1.09
N GLY A 165 0.72 10.01 -0.15
CA GLY A 165 0.71 9.08 -1.26
C GLY A 165 1.61 7.87 -1.02
N LYS A 166 2.79 8.06 -0.42
CA LYS A 166 3.70 6.95 -0.03
C LYS A 166 3.05 6.00 0.98
N LYS A 167 2.21 6.49 1.90
CA LYS A 167 1.46 5.64 2.83
C LYS A 167 0.41 4.80 2.12
N SER A 168 -0.36 5.40 1.21
CA SER A 168 -1.36 4.71 0.40
C SER A 168 -0.72 3.64 -0.51
N TYR A 169 0.43 3.95 -1.09
CA TYR A 169 1.23 2.97 -1.84
C TYR A 169 1.65 1.77 -0.96
N LYS A 170 2.22 2.03 0.24
CA LYS A 170 2.60 0.95 1.17
C LYS A 170 1.41 0.07 1.54
N PHE A 171 0.24 0.67 1.75
CA PHE A 171 -1.00 -0.06 1.98
C PHE A 171 -1.37 -0.95 0.79
N LEU A 172 -1.35 -0.44 -0.44
CA LEU A 172 -1.62 -1.22 -1.64
C LEU A 172 -0.64 -2.40 -1.80
N LEU A 173 0.64 -2.21 -1.47
CA LEU A 173 1.59 -3.31 -1.47
C LEU A 173 1.28 -4.36 -0.42
N TYR A 174 1.01 -3.96 0.82
CA TYR A 174 0.66 -4.93 1.87
C TYR A 174 -0.61 -5.68 1.52
N PHE A 175 -1.62 -4.98 1.01
CA PHE A 175 -2.83 -5.61 0.50
C PHE A 175 -2.53 -6.60 -0.62
N SER A 176 -1.71 -6.23 -1.61
CA SER A 176 -1.32 -7.12 -2.72
C SER A 176 -0.60 -8.37 -2.22
N VAL A 177 0.32 -8.22 -1.27
CA VAL A 177 1.03 -9.36 -0.66
C VAL A 177 0.06 -10.27 0.09
N VAL A 178 -0.85 -9.71 0.88
CA VAL A 178 -1.86 -10.50 1.60
C VAL A 178 -2.80 -11.20 0.61
N LEU A 179 -3.25 -10.50 -0.42
CA LEU A 179 -4.15 -11.02 -1.47
C LEU A 179 -3.53 -12.24 -2.15
N ILE A 180 -2.31 -12.11 -2.68
CA ILE A 180 -1.58 -13.21 -3.33
C ILE A 180 -1.27 -14.34 -2.35
N SER A 181 -0.86 -14.01 -1.11
CA SER A 181 -0.53 -15.05 -0.13
C SER A 181 -1.76 -15.86 0.26
N MET A 182 -2.90 -15.21 0.47
CA MET A 182 -4.16 -15.86 0.77
C MET A 182 -4.66 -16.69 -0.41
N ASP A 183 -4.46 -16.20 -1.64
CA ASP A 183 -4.79 -16.92 -2.85
C ASP A 183 -4.01 -18.23 -2.97
N ILE A 184 -2.68 -18.18 -2.86
CA ILE A 184 -1.80 -19.36 -2.87
C ILE A 184 -2.18 -20.35 -1.74
N LEU A 185 -2.42 -19.85 -0.53
CA LEU A 185 -2.80 -20.69 0.60
C LEU A 185 -4.15 -21.37 0.35
N SER A 186 -5.15 -20.63 -0.15
CA SER A 186 -6.47 -21.19 -0.48
C SER A 186 -6.38 -22.21 -1.61
N TYR A 187 -5.55 -21.95 -2.62
CA TYR A 187 -5.29 -22.86 -3.73
C TYR A 187 -4.58 -24.14 -3.26
N THR A 188 -3.67 -24.03 -2.29
CA THR A 188 -3.01 -25.19 -1.65
C THR A 188 -4.02 -26.10 -0.95
N VAL A 189 -5.01 -25.50 -0.29
CA VAL A 189 -6.10 -26.24 0.36
C VAL A 189 -7.04 -26.87 -0.66
N TRP A 190 -7.35 -26.16 -1.74
CA TRP A 190 -8.25 -26.60 -2.79
C TRP A 190 -7.66 -27.74 -3.65
N SER A 191 -6.46 -27.53 -4.18
CA SER A 191 -5.81 -28.41 -5.17
C SER A 191 -4.76 -29.35 -4.54
N GLY A 192 -4.46 -29.18 -3.25
CA GLY A 192 -3.39 -29.89 -2.56
C GLY A 192 -2.00 -29.32 -2.87
N LEU A 193 -1.01 -29.68 -2.04
CA LEU A 193 0.36 -29.12 -2.11
C LEU A 193 1.04 -29.31 -3.47
N LEU A 194 0.85 -30.46 -4.13
CA LEU A 194 1.42 -30.72 -5.44
C LEU A 194 0.72 -29.92 -6.55
N GLY A 195 -0.59 -29.66 -6.39
CA GLY A 195 -1.38 -28.87 -7.32
C GLY A 195 -0.94 -27.41 -7.39
N VAL A 196 -0.35 -26.86 -6.31
CA VAL A 196 0.15 -25.47 -6.24
C VAL A 196 1.14 -25.12 -7.35
N ILE A 197 1.80 -26.11 -7.96
CA ILE A 197 2.68 -25.90 -9.12
C ILE A 197 1.91 -25.28 -10.30
N GLU A 198 0.61 -25.56 -10.41
CA GLU A 198 -0.27 -25.03 -11.46
C GLU A 198 -0.81 -23.63 -11.14
N TRP A 199 -0.72 -23.20 -9.88
CA TRP A 199 -1.25 -21.90 -9.41
C TRP A 199 -0.84 -20.71 -10.29
N PRO A 200 0.41 -20.56 -10.78
CA PRO A 200 0.76 -19.42 -11.63
C PRO A 200 -0.04 -19.36 -12.95
N PHE A 201 -0.42 -20.50 -13.50
CA PHE A 201 -1.21 -20.56 -14.74
C PHE A 201 -2.66 -20.19 -14.47
N ASP A 202 -3.26 -20.79 -13.45
CA ASP A 202 -4.63 -20.50 -13.02
C ASP A 202 -4.76 -19.06 -12.52
N PHE A 203 -3.73 -18.53 -11.87
CA PHE A 203 -3.67 -17.14 -11.47
C PHE A 203 -3.70 -16.20 -12.68
N ILE A 204 -2.97 -16.52 -13.74
CA ILE A 204 -3.02 -15.72 -14.97
C ILE A 204 -4.40 -15.86 -15.62
N GLU A 205 -5.00 -17.04 -15.62
CA GLU A 205 -6.33 -17.24 -16.20
C GLU A 205 -7.42 -16.45 -15.44
N TRP A 206 -7.40 -16.50 -14.12
CA TRP A 206 -8.45 -15.91 -13.28
C TRP A 206 -8.16 -14.46 -12.91
N HIS A 207 -6.90 -14.10 -12.67
CA HIS A 207 -6.53 -12.82 -12.04
C HIS A 207 -5.65 -11.95 -12.92
N PHE A 208 -5.61 -12.16 -14.25
CA PHE A 208 -4.75 -11.39 -15.15
C PHE A 208 -4.85 -9.87 -14.91
N TRP A 209 -6.07 -9.33 -14.89
CA TRP A 209 -6.31 -7.89 -14.81
C TRP A 209 -5.97 -7.33 -13.43
N GLN A 210 -6.29 -8.05 -12.38
CA GLN A 210 -5.89 -7.73 -11.02
C GLN A 210 -4.36 -7.79 -10.87
N GLY A 211 -3.70 -8.74 -11.53
CA GLY A 211 -2.24 -8.82 -11.66
C GLY A 211 -1.64 -7.59 -12.33
N VAL A 212 -2.24 -7.10 -13.42
CA VAL A 212 -1.85 -5.83 -14.06
C VAL A 212 -2.01 -4.64 -13.08
N ALA A 213 -3.06 -4.62 -12.27
CA ALA A 213 -3.25 -3.58 -11.26
C ALA A 213 -2.24 -3.65 -10.10
N ILE A 214 -1.84 -4.86 -9.69
CA ILE A 214 -0.74 -5.06 -8.72
C ILE A 214 0.57 -4.53 -9.29
N LEU A 215 0.88 -4.84 -10.57
CA LEU A 215 2.07 -4.32 -11.24
C LEU A 215 2.03 -2.79 -11.33
N ALA A 216 0.86 -2.21 -11.64
CA ALA A 216 0.67 -0.78 -11.61
C ALA A 216 0.92 -0.20 -10.21
N ALA A 217 0.48 -0.86 -9.14
CA ALA A 217 0.70 -0.41 -7.77
C ALA A 217 2.18 -0.44 -7.38
N ILE A 218 2.94 -1.44 -7.85
CA ILE A 218 4.41 -1.48 -7.70
C ILE A 218 5.07 -0.29 -8.41
N GLY A 219 4.55 0.08 -9.58
CA GLY A 219 4.97 1.27 -10.32
C GLY A 219 4.77 2.59 -9.57
N LEU A 220 3.95 2.64 -8.52
CA LEU A 220 3.80 3.84 -7.69
C LEU A 220 4.92 4.03 -6.66
N ASN A 221 5.92 3.13 -6.60
CA ASN A 221 7.01 3.24 -5.64
C ASN A 221 7.92 4.46 -5.93
N PRO A 222 7.98 5.46 -5.03
CA PRO A 222 8.87 6.60 -5.20
C PRO A 222 10.36 6.25 -5.08
N ASP A 223 10.69 5.14 -4.42
CA ASP A 223 12.07 4.74 -4.17
C ASP A 223 12.62 3.81 -5.28
N ASN A 224 11.80 3.49 -6.28
CA ASN A 224 12.17 2.60 -7.38
C ASN A 224 12.18 3.43 -8.66
N ASP A 225 13.34 3.98 -9.02
CA ASP A 225 13.53 4.68 -10.30
C ASP A 225 13.56 3.65 -11.45
N LEU A 226 12.38 3.23 -11.88
CA LEU A 226 12.25 2.32 -13.02
C LEU A 226 12.51 3.07 -14.33
N TRP A 227 12.07 4.33 -14.42
CA TRP A 227 12.16 5.11 -15.64
C TRP A 227 13.59 5.53 -15.98
N GLY A 228 14.36 6.01 -15.01
CA GLY A 228 15.79 6.30 -15.17
C GLY A 228 16.61 5.06 -15.47
N ARG A 229 16.21 3.87 -14.98
CA ARG A 229 16.81 2.59 -15.38
C ARG A 229 16.53 2.22 -16.84
N PHE A 230 15.30 2.43 -17.33
CA PHE A 230 14.96 2.17 -18.73
C PHE A 230 15.65 3.16 -19.68
N THR A 231 15.71 4.44 -19.33
CA THR A 231 16.34 5.47 -20.18
C THR A 231 17.87 5.38 -20.15
N SER A 232 18.49 5.09 -19.00
CA SER A 232 19.95 4.87 -18.91
C SER A 232 20.43 3.62 -19.65
N GLN A 233 19.57 2.61 -19.82
CA GLN A 233 19.85 1.48 -20.70
C GLN A 233 19.73 1.86 -22.18
N SER A 234 18.77 2.71 -22.55
CA SER A 234 18.60 3.17 -23.95
C SER A 234 19.71 4.09 -24.47
N VAL A 235 20.47 4.75 -23.58
CA VAL A 235 21.60 5.63 -23.95
C VAL A 235 22.90 4.85 -24.17
N LYS A 236 22.91 3.53 -23.90
CA LYS A 236 24.08 2.65 -24.08
C LYS A 236 24.07 1.81 -25.37
N GLU A 237 23.13 2.03 -26.28
CA GLU A 237 23.13 1.42 -27.62
C GLU A 237 23.67 2.35 -28.72
#